data_AF-A0A972QXU2-F1
#
_entry.id   AF-A0A972QXU2-F1
#
_cell.length_a   1.000
_cell.length_b   1.000
_cell.length_c   1.000
_cell.angle_alpha   90.00
_cell.angle_beta   90.00
_cell.angle_gamma   90.00
#
_symmetry.space_group_name_H-M   'P 1'
#
loop_
_entity.id
_entity.type
_entity.pdbx_description
1 polymer ?
#
loop_
_entity_poly.entity_id
_entity_poly.type
_entity_poly.pdbx_seq_one_letter_code
_entity_poly.pdbx_strand_id
1 'polypeptide(L)'
;MYQKGNHGYQNIPRKERQSFLLIDGQPTTEVDFTTLHPCIFLNREGRECPKDMYSEVLKQLGIRKSKKRRAAIKNVILSALNMNTVHGIYTFTGQQESYQGNLKDHCKPIDIYNAIITLYPELKQYLGDGDNSDRLQAADSIIMIDILERLAKMGIVGLPLHDSVICKVPHKAIVEREMKAVYEAYMGFDIHVK
;
A
#
# COMPACT_ATOMS: atom_id res chain seq x y z
N MET A 1 3.95 9.54 23.33
CA MET A 1 5.06 8.56 23.30
C MET A 1 6.33 9.32 22.96
N TYR A 2 7.25 9.49 23.90
CA TYR A 2 8.53 10.19 23.64
C TYR A 2 9.61 9.13 23.39
N GLN A 3 10.27 9.18 22.23
CA GLN A 3 11.41 8.31 21.92
C GLN A 3 12.68 9.16 21.92
N LYS A 4 13.74 8.69 22.59
CA LYS A 4 15.04 9.36 22.70
C LYS A 4 16.12 8.49 22.06
N GLY A 5 16.73 8.94 20.96
CA GLY A 5 17.79 8.23 20.23
C GLY A 5 17.71 8.41 18.70
N ASN A 6 18.76 8.00 17.96
CA ASN A 6 18.84 8.15 16.49
C ASN A 6 17.98 7.15 15.69
N HIS A 7 17.33 6.17 16.33
CA HIS A 7 16.58 5.11 15.66
C HIS A 7 15.16 5.04 16.21
N GLY A 8 14.19 5.52 15.43
CA GLY A 8 12.77 5.33 15.72
C GLY A 8 12.35 3.87 15.50
N TYR A 9 11.26 3.41 16.14
CA TYR A 9 10.76 2.04 15.89
C TYR A 9 10.41 1.80 14.41
N GLN A 10 10.11 2.87 13.67
CA GLN A 10 9.88 2.85 12.22
C GLN A 10 11.15 2.47 11.42
N ASN A 11 12.34 2.79 11.94
CA ASN A 11 13.62 2.54 11.28
C ASN A 11 14.18 1.14 11.56
N ILE A 12 13.56 0.36 12.46
CA ILE A 12 13.97 -1.01 12.78
C ILE A 12 13.55 -1.91 11.61
N PRO A 13 14.43 -2.77 11.04
CA PRO A 13 14.06 -3.69 9.97
C PRO A 13 12.85 -4.55 10.31
N ARG A 14 11.97 -4.81 9.33
CA ARG A 14 10.73 -5.58 9.53
C ARG A 14 10.95 -6.90 10.28
N LYS A 15 12.00 -7.65 9.90
CA LYS A 15 12.34 -8.94 10.51
C LYS A 15 12.66 -8.79 12.00
N GLU A 16 13.41 -7.75 12.36
CA GLU A 16 13.76 -7.45 13.74
C GLU A 16 12.54 -6.98 14.54
N ARG A 17 11.69 -6.11 13.98
CA ARG A 17 10.43 -5.73 14.63
C ARG A 17 9.55 -6.93 14.94
N GLN A 18 9.33 -7.79 13.95
CA GLN A 18 8.50 -9.00 14.13
C GLN A 18 9.08 -9.98 15.16
N SER A 19 10.39 -9.94 15.41
CA SER A 19 11.05 -10.89 16.30
C SER A 19 11.20 -10.35 17.73
N PHE A 20 11.34 -9.03 17.91
CA PHE A 20 11.76 -8.45 19.17
C PHE A 20 10.86 -7.33 19.70
N LEU A 21 9.99 -6.76 18.86
CA LEU A 21 9.12 -5.67 19.30
C LEU A 21 8.00 -6.23 20.18
N LEU A 22 7.99 -5.80 21.44
CA LEU A 22 6.97 -6.13 22.40
C LEU A 22 6.19 -4.87 22.78
N ILE A 23 4.90 -5.02 23.04
CA ILE A 23 4.08 -3.98 23.68
C ILE A 23 3.63 -4.56 25.02
N ASP A 24 4.04 -3.93 26.12
CA ASP A 24 3.82 -4.40 27.50
C ASP A 24 4.25 -5.86 27.72
N GLY A 25 5.40 -6.25 27.17
CA GLY A 25 5.95 -7.60 27.28
C GLY A 25 5.26 -8.65 26.39
N GLN A 26 4.26 -8.27 25.59
CA GLN A 26 3.56 -9.20 24.69
C GLN A 26 4.06 -9.10 23.25
N PRO A 27 4.06 -10.24 22.51
CA PRO A 27 4.44 -10.25 21.11
C PRO A 27 3.50 -9.39 20.27
N THR A 28 4.07 -8.79 19.22
CA THR A 28 3.35 -7.90 18.32
C THR A 28 3.12 -8.51 16.94
N THR A 29 2.20 -7.93 16.20
CA THR A 29 1.94 -8.22 14.80
C THR A 29 1.69 -6.92 14.06
N GLU A 30 1.98 -6.90 12.76
CA GLU A 30 1.80 -5.76 11.86
C GLU A 30 0.57 -6.04 11.01
N VAL A 31 -0.46 -5.20 11.12
CA VAL A 31 -1.71 -5.26 10.36
C VAL A 31 -1.64 -4.22 9.25
N ASP A 32 -1.77 -4.64 8.00
CA ASP A 32 -1.39 -3.86 6.82
C ASP A 32 -2.50 -3.80 5.78
N PHE A 33 -2.70 -2.64 5.14
CA PHE A 33 -3.54 -2.54 3.96
C PHE A 33 -2.87 -3.22 2.76
N THR A 34 -3.63 -3.99 1.97
CA THR A 34 -3.00 -4.75 0.88
C THR A 34 -2.60 -3.89 -0.32
N THR A 35 -3.37 -2.83 -0.59
CA THR A 35 -3.27 -1.98 -1.79
C THR A 35 -3.79 -0.56 -1.53
N LEU A 36 -3.43 0.07 -0.40
CA LEU A 36 -4.07 1.32 0.04
C LEU A 36 -4.10 2.42 -1.04
N HIS A 37 -2.92 2.79 -1.56
CA HIS A 37 -2.74 3.93 -2.45
C HIS A 37 -3.56 3.85 -3.75
N PRO A 38 -3.46 2.78 -4.57
CA PRO A 38 -4.33 2.66 -5.73
C PRO A 38 -5.82 2.59 -5.38
N CYS A 39 -6.20 1.95 -4.26
CA CYS A 39 -7.60 1.87 -3.85
C CYS A 39 -8.16 3.25 -3.48
N ILE A 40 -7.40 4.11 -2.79
CA ILE A 40 -7.85 5.47 -2.47
C ILE A 40 -8.23 6.23 -3.74
N PHE A 41 -7.40 6.16 -4.79
CA PHE A 41 -7.68 6.85 -6.04
C PHE A 41 -8.89 6.27 -6.77
N LEU A 42 -9.02 4.94 -6.87
CA LEU A 42 -10.19 4.32 -7.49
C LEU A 42 -11.48 4.67 -6.75
N ASN A 43 -11.46 4.58 -5.42
CA ASN A 43 -12.63 4.78 -4.59
C ASN A 43 -13.11 6.24 -4.63
N ARG A 44 -12.18 7.21 -4.72
CA ARG A 44 -12.52 8.63 -4.94
C ARG A 44 -13.23 8.89 -6.27
N GLU A 45 -12.95 8.08 -7.27
CA GLU A 45 -13.62 8.11 -8.57
C GLU A 45 -14.88 7.23 -8.61
N GLY A 46 -15.33 6.72 -7.45
CA GLY A 46 -16.53 5.89 -7.31
C GLY A 46 -16.35 4.46 -7.81
N ARG A 47 -15.11 4.00 -8.02
CA ARG A 47 -14.80 2.64 -8.47
C ARG A 47 -14.30 1.78 -7.33
N GLU A 48 -14.96 0.65 -7.11
CA GLU A 48 -14.51 -0.34 -6.13
C GLU A 48 -13.12 -0.90 -6.50
N CYS A 49 -12.23 -0.91 -5.51
CA CYS A 49 -10.89 -1.46 -5.69
C CYS A 49 -10.93 -2.98 -5.89
N PRO A 50 -10.27 -3.52 -6.93
CA PRO A 50 -10.26 -4.96 -7.16
C PRO A 50 -9.42 -5.67 -6.09
N LYS A 51 -9.85 -6.89 -5.73
CA LYS A 51 -9.17 -7.74 -4.73
C LYS A 51 -7.68 -7.95 -5.04
N ASP A 52 -7.31 -8.05 -6.32
CA ASP A 52 -5.93 -8.24 -6.74
C ASP A 52 -5.60 -7.53 -8.07
N MET A 53 -5.60 -6.18 -8.04
CA MET A 53 -5.23 -5.29 -9.15
C MET A 53 -4.01 -5.77 -9.94
N TYR A 54 -2.95 -6.16 -9.23
CA TYR A 54 -1.68 -6.52 -9.85
C TYR A 54 -1.78 -7.80 -10.69
N SER A 55 -2.66 -8.73 -10.32
CA SER A 55 -2.91 -9.93 -11.11
C SER A 55 -3.77 -9.65 -12.34
N GLU A 56 -4.68 -8.67 -12.27
CA GLU A 56 -5.47 -8.23 -13.43
C GLU A 56 -4.58 -7.60 -14.50
N VAL A 57 -3.61 -6.76 -14.09
CA VAL A 57 -2.61 -6.19 -15.01
C VAL A 57 -1.78 -7.28 -15.69
N LEU A 58 -1.33 -8.30 -14.95
CA LEU A 58 -0.62 -9.44 -15.57
C LEU A 58 -1.50 -10.18 -16.60
N LYS A 59 -2.78 -10.39 -16.28
CA LYS A 59 -3.74 -11.04 -17.18
C LYS A 59 -3.94 -10.21 -18.45
N GLN A 60 -4.07 -8.88 -18.32
CA GLN A 60 -4.18 -7.96 -19.46
C GLN A 60 -2.96 -8.00 -20.37
N LEU A 61 -1.76 -8.19 -19.80
CA LEU A 61 -0.51 -8.34 -20.55
C LEU A 61 -0.32 -9.76 -21.15
N GLY A 62 -1.24 -10.70 -20.90
CA GLY A 62 -1.08 -12.09 -21.31
C GLY A 62 0.04 -12.83 -20.54
N ILE A 63 0.48 -12.31 -19.40
CA ILE A 63 1.60 -12.85 -18.63
C ILE A 63 1.07 -13.78 -17.53
N ARG A 64 1.59 -15.02 -17.50
CA ARG A 64 1.26 -15.98 -16.44
C ARG A 64 1.61 -15.43 -15.06
N LYS A 65 0.63 -15.44 -14.15
CA LYS A 65 0.78 -15.05 -12.74
C LYS A 65 1.85 -15.89 -12.03
N SER A 66 2.77 -15.22 -11.36
CA SER A 66 3.70 -15.80 -10.38
C SER A 66 3.87 -14.81 -9.22
N LYS A 67 4.32 -15.28 -8.05
CA LYS A 67 4.54 -14.40 -6.87
C LYS A 67 5.51 -13.27 -7.20
N LYS A 68 6.60 -13.57 -7.93
CA LYS A 68 7.62 -12.58 -8.32
C LYS A 68 7.10 -11.57 -9.35
N ARG A 69 6.37 -12.03 -10.38
CA ARG A 69 5.77 -11.15 -11.39
C ARG A 69 4.71 -10.22 -10.80
N ARG A 70 3.87 -10.75 -9.90
CA ARG A 70 2.87 -9.95 -9.18
C ARG A 70 3.55 -8.88 -8.31
N ALA A 71 4.65 -9.24 -7.63
CA ALA A 71 5.43 -8.28 -6.85
C ALA A 71 6.08 -7.21 -7.75
N ALA A 72 6.59 -7.58 -8.92
CA ALA A 72 7.14 -6.63 -9.88
C ALA A 72 6.09 -5.62 -10.37
N ILE A 73 4.88 -6.08 -10.73
CA ILE A 73 3.78 -5.17 -11.09
C ILE A 73 3.38 -4.28 -9.90
N LYS A 74 3.36 -4.81 -8.67
CA LYS A 74 3.13 -4.00 -7.46
C LYS A 74 4.14 -2.86 -7.34
N ASN A 75 5.42 -3.16 -7.47
CA ASN A 75 6.46 -2.14 -7.39
C ASN A 75 6.31 -1.10 -8.50
N VAL A 76 6.00 -1.52 -9.74
CA VAL A 76 5.77 -0.59 -10.86
C VAL A 76 4.61 0.35 -10.58
N ILE A 77 3.44 -0.16 -10.16
CA ILE A 77 2.27 0.69 -9.88
C ILE A 77 2.56 1.66 -8.74
N LEU A 78 3.11 1.18 -7.62
CA LEU A 78 3.40 2.04 -6.47
C LEU A 78 4.43 3.11 -6.80
N SER A 79 5.44 2.79 -7.59
CA SER A 79 6.40 3.79 -8.05
C SER A 79 5.77 4.76 -9.04
N ALA A 80 4.91 4.29 -9.93
CA ALA A 80 4.26 5.14 -10.92
C ALA A 80 3.33 6.19 -10.29
N LEU A 81 2.69 5.87 -9.16
CA LEU A 81 1.90 6.81 -8.37
C LEU A 81 2.74 7.90 -7.68
N ASN A 82 4.05 7.68 -7.52
CA ASN A 82 4.98 8.63 -6.91
C ASN A 82 5.84 9.38 -7.96
N MET A 83 5.54 9.23 -9.25
CA MET A 83 6.29 9.87 -10.34
C MET A 83 5.58 11.12 -10.85
N ASN A 84 6.37 12.15 -11.15
CA ASN A 84 5.87 13.45 -11.62
C ASN A 84 5.78 13.55 -13.15
N THR A 85 6.18 12.50 -13.87
CA THR A 85 6.07 12.44 -15.33
C THR A 85 5.82 11.01 -15.80
N VAL A 86 5.04 10.87 -16.87
CA VAL A 86 4.79 9.57 -17.52
C VAL A 86 6.09 8.96 -18.08
N HIS A 87 6.99 9.79 -18.63
CA HIS A 87 8.29 9.31 -19.11
C HIS A 87 9.15 8.75 -17.96
N GLY A 88 9.11 9.39 -16.79
CA GLY A 88 9.77 8.91 -15.58
C GLY A 88 9.31 7.51 -15.17
N ILE A 89 8.01 7.20 -15.31
CA ILE A 89 7.46 5.88 -15.04
C ILE A 89 8.16 4.81 -15.88
N TYR A 90 8.37 5.06 -17.18
CA TYR A 90 8.99 4.09 -18.09
C TYR A 90 10.45 3.85 -17.76
N THR A 91 11.22 4.94 -17.60
CA THR A 91 12.65 4.88 -17.30
C THR A 91 12.89 4.21 -15.95
N PHE A 92 12.13 4.60 -14.93
CA PHE A 92 12.24 4.02 -13.59
C PHE A 92 11.87 2.54 -13.58
N THR A 93 10.74 2.17 -14.18
CA THR A 93 10.33 0.77 -14.33
C THR A 93 11.40 -0.05 -15.03
N GLY A 94 11.97 0.49 -16.11
CA GLY A 94 13.07 -0.14 -16.84
C GLY A 94 14.32 -0.37 -15.99
N GLN A 95 14.57 0.41 -14.95
CA GLN A 95 15.75 0.23 -14.07
C GLN A 95 15.48 -0.70 -12.87
N GLN A 96 14.22 -1.00 -12.56
CA GLN A 96 13.90 -1.84 -11.42
C GLN A 96 14.39 -3.28 -11.62
N GLU A 97 15.14 -3.81 -10.66
CA GLU A 97 15.58 -5.21 -10.64
C GLU A 97 14.39 -6.18 -10.73
N SER A 98 13.28 -5.85 -10.06
CA SER A 98 12.07 -6.68 -10.09
C SER A 98 11.46 -6.78 -11.49
N TYR A 99 11.50 -5.70 -12.29
CA TYR A 99 11.10 -5.71 -13.69
C TYR A 99 12.11 -6.46 -14.55
N GLN A 100 13.41 -6.15 -14.40
CA GLN A 100 14.50 -6.76 -15.16
C GLN A 100 14.50 -8.30 -15.04
N GLY A 101 14.32 -8.82 -13.83
CA GLY A 101 14.37 -10.27 -13.58
C GLY A 101 13.05 -11.02 -13.80
N ASN A 102 11.91 -10.35 -14.00
CA ASN A 102 10.61 -11.03 -14.02
C ASN A 102 9.66 -10.64 -15.16
N LEU A 103 9.85 -9.47 -15.78
CA LEU A 103 8.91 -8.88 -16.75
C LEU A 103 9.57 -8.44 -18.07
N LYS A 104 10.87 -8.14 -18.08
CA LYS A 104 11.60 -7.61 -19.25
C LYS A 104 11.46 -8.46 -20.52
N ASP A 105 11.49 -9.78 -20.37
CA ASP A 105 11.39 -10.71 -21.51
C ASP A 105 9.94 -10.90 -22.01
N HIS A 106 8.96 -10.29 -21.33
CA HIS A 106 7.54 -10.44 -21.62
C HIS A 106 6.86 -9.18 -22.12
N CYS A 107 7.33 -8.00 -21.68
CA CYS A 107 6.70 -6.72 -22.00
C CYS A 107 7.69 -5.57 -21.78
N LYS A 108 7.46 -4.45 -22.46
CA LYS A 108 8.17 -3.18 -22.22
C LYS A 108 7.48 -2.39 -21.09
N PRO A 109 8.16 -1.42 -20.45
CA PRO A 109 7.54 -0.60 -19.40
C PRO A 109 6.30 0.16 -19.87
N ILE A 110 6.31 0.60 -21.12
CA ILE A 110 5.17 1.26 -21.77
C ILE A 110 3.94 0.35 -21.84
N ASP A 111 4.13 -0.95 -22.06
CA ASP A 111 3.02 -1.91 -22.14
C ASP A 111 2.34 -2.07 -20.78
N ILE A 112 3.13 -2.06 -19.70
CA ILE A 112 2.61 -2.12 -18.32
C ILE A 112 1.76 -0.87 -18.03
N TYR A 113 2.26 0.32 -18.37
CA TYR A 113 1.49 1.56 -18.22
C TYR A 113 0.19 1.51 -19.01
N ASN A 114 0.25 1.10 -20.29
CA ASN A 114 -0.93 0.99 -21.13
C ASN A 114 -1.94 -0.01 -20.57
N ALA A 115 -1.48 -1.15 -20.03
CA ALA A 115 -2.35 -2.12 -19.38
C ALA A 115 -3.05 -1.55 -18.13
N ILE A 116 -2.33 -0.76 -17.32
CA ILE A 116 -2.91 -0.09 -16.15
C ILE A 116 -4.00 0.89 -16.58
N ILE A 117 -3.72 1.79 -17.52
CA ILE A 117 -4.70 2.79 -18.00
C ILE A 117 -5.89 2.13 -18.71
N THR A 118 -5.67 1.01 -19.39
CA THR A 118 -6.75 0.27 -20.05
C THR A 118 -7.71 -0.36 -19.04
N LEU A 119 -7.18 -0.94 -17.95
CA LEU A 119 -8.01 -1.55 -16.91
C LEU A 119 -8.65 -0.51 -15.99
N TYR A 120 -7.90 0.54 -15.66
CA TYR A 120 -8.25 1.57 -14.69
C TYR A 120 -8.01 2.97 -15.28
N PRO A 121 -8.84 3.42 -16.24
CA PRO A 121 -8.72 4.74 -16.84
C PRO A 121 -8.79 5.88 -15.80
N GLU A 122 -9.43 5.65 -14.67
CA GLU A 122 -9.55 6.56 -13.53
C GLU A 122 -8.18 6.91 -12.92
N LEU A 123 -7.22 5.99 -12.98
CA LEU A 123 -5.86 6.21 -12.50
C LEU A 123 -5.03 7.12 -13.42
N LYS A 124 -5.49 7.39 -14.64
CA LYS A 124 -4.72 8.15 -15.64
C LYS A 124 -4.36 9.55 -15.16
N GLN A 125 -5.28 10.24 -14.49
CA GLN A 125 -5.05 11.58 -13.95
C GLN A 125 -4.09 11.60 -12.76
N TYR A 126 -3.92 10.46 -12.09
CA TYR A 126 -3.08 10.32 -10.90
C TYR A 126 -1.65 9.84 -11.20
N LEU A 127 -1.42 9.30 -12.41
CA LEU A 127 -0.13 8.74 -12.81
C LEU A 127 0.71 9.76 -13.57
N GLY A 128 1.90 10.08 -13.07
CA GLY A 128 2.76 11.07 -13.70
C GLY A 128 2.41 12.51 -13.33
N ASP A 129 1.68 12.70 -12.23
CA ASP A 129 1.31 14.01 -11.68
C ASP A 129 1.84 14.10 -10.24
N GLY A 130 2.73 15.06 -10.01
CA GLY A 130 3.51 15.18 -8.78
C GLY A 130 2.73 15.67 -7.56
N ASP A 131 1.58 16.32 -7.76
CA ASP A 131 0.80 16.86 -6.64
C ASP A 131 -0.01 15.78 -5.91
N ASN A 132 -0.16 14.60 -6.51
CA ASN A 132 -1.00 13.54 -5.96
C ASN A 132 -0.35 12.79 -4.81
N SER A 133 0.99 12.76 -4.71
CA SER A 133 1.69 12.10 -3.62
C SER A 133 1.36 12.73 -2.27
N ASP A 134 1.31 14.06 -2.22
CA ASP A 134 1.09 14.80 -0.96
C ASP A 134 -0.37 14.67 -0.52
N ARG A 135 -1.31 14.71 -1.46
CA ARG A 135 -2.74 14.48 -1.21
C ARG A 135 -3.02 13.06 -0.74
N LEU A 136 -2.24 12.09 -1.20
CA LEU A 136 -2.34 10.70 -0.80
C LEU A 136 -1.78 10.47 0.60
N GLN A 137 -0.61 11.03 0.91
CA GLN A 137 -0.02 10.99 2.24
C GLN A 137 -0.90 11.69 3.29
N ALA A 138 -1.54 12.80 2.92
CA ALA A 138 -2.50 13.48 3.78
C ALA A 138 -3.73 12.60 4.08
N ALA A 139 -4.28 11.93 3.06
CA ALA A 139 -5.42 11.02 3.23
C ALA A 139 -5.08 9.82 4.11
N ASP A 140 -3.93 9.19 3.87
CA ASP A 140 -3.39 8.09 4.68
C ASP A 140 -3.23 8.52 6.15
N SER A 141 -2.65 9.70 6.39
CA SER A 141 -2.46 10.25 7.73
C SER A 141 -3.78 10.44 8.49
N ILE A 142 -4.83 10.96 7.83
CA ILE A 142 -6.15 11.16 8.44
C ILE A 142 -6.79 9.83 8.83
N ILE A 143 -6.76 8.85 7.91
CA ILE A 143 -7.27 7.50 8.17
C ILE A 143 -6.53 6.86 9.35
N MET A 144 -5.20 6.96 9.36
CA MET A 144 -4.38 6.43 10.43
C MET A 144 -4.67 7.09 11.78
N ILE A 145 -4.88 8.40 11.83
CA ILE A 145 -5.25 9.11 13.07
C ILE A 145 -6.58 8.59 13.64
N ASP A 146 -7.64 8.46 12.82
CA ASP A 146 -8.93 7.94 13.32
C ASP A 146 -8.80 6.48 13.78
N ILE A 147 -8.04 5.63 13.08
CA ILE A 147 -7.74 4.26 13.54
C ILE A 147 -7.11 4.30 14.93
N LEU A 148 -6.07 5.10 15.14
CA LEU A 148 -5.39 5.18 16.43
C LEU A 148 -6.29 5.75 17.53
N GLU A 149 -7.14 6.73 17.23
CA GLU A 149 -8.11 7.27 18.18
C GLU A 149 -9.13 6.23 18.62
N ARG A 150 -9.66 5.43 17.68
CA ARG A 150 -10.58 4.32 18.00
C ARG A 150 -9.92 3.26 18.85
N LEU A 151 -8.71 2.84 18.50
CA LEU A 151 -7.95 1.89 19.29
C LEU A 151 -7.66 2.42 20.70
N ALA A 152 -7.27 3.69 20.83
CA ALA A 152 -7.02 4.33 22.12
C ALA A 152 -8.28 4.36 23.00
N LYS A 153 -9.46 4.67 22.43
CA LYS A 153 -10.76 4.61 23.15
C LYS A 153 -11.09 3.20 23.65
N MET A 154 -10.60 2.15 22.99
CA MET A 154 -10.74 0.76 23.40
C MET A 154 -9.65 0.29 24.38
N GLY A 155 -8.71 1.15 24.77
CA GLY A 155 -7.56 0.78 25.59
C GLY A 155 -6.54 -0.09 24.84
N ILE A 156 -6.59 -0.10 23.51
CA ILE A 156 -5.68 -0.87 22.64
C ILE A 156 -4.56 0.04 22.16
N VAL A 157 -3.32 -0.36 22.42
CA VAL A 157 -2.13 0.30 21.87
C VAL A 157 -1.91 -0.17 20.44
N GLY A 158 -1.98 0.77 19.50
CA GLY A 158 -1.53 0.62 18.11
C GLY A 158 -0.38 1.58 17.82
N LEU A 159 0.68 1.09 17.16
CA LEU A 159 1.79 1.91 16.70
C LEU A 159 1.69 2.10 15.17
N PRO A 160 1.59 3.34 14.66
CA PRO A 160 1.51 3.58 13.23
C PRO A 160 2.85 3.33 12.54
N LEU A 161 2.83 2.64 11.41
CA LEU A 161 3.98 2.41 10.55
C LEU A 161 3.55 2.51 9.08
N HIS A 162 3.77 3.66 8.45
CA HIS A 162 3.22 3.95 7.12
C HIS A 162 1.71 3.68 7.09
N ASP A 163 1.25 2.82 6.19
CA ASP A 163 -0.12 2.35 6.01
C ASP A 163 -0.49 1.13 6.89
N SER A 164 0.36 0.78 7.86
CA SER A 164 0.16 -0.37 8.75
C SER A 164 0.11 0.02 10.23
N VAL A 165 -0.51 -0.83 11.04
CA VAL A 165 -0.59 -0.68 12.49
C VAL A 165 0.05 -1.88 13.17
N ILE A 166 1.03 -1.62 14.02
CA ILE A 166 1.60 -2.65 14.90
C ILE A 166 0.77 -2.71 16.19
N CYS A 167 0.26 -3.90 16.52
CA CYS A 167 -0.50 -4.14 17.72
C CYS A 167 -0.06 -5.43 18.41
N LYS A 168 -0.56 -5.67 19.63
CA LYS A 168 -0.41 -6.98 20.29
C LYS A 168 -1.12 -8.07 19.46
N VAL A 169 -0.54 -9.27 19.38
CA VAL A 169 -1.13 -10.40 18.63
C VAL A 169 -2.61 -10.65 18.97
N PRO A 170 -3.05 -10.63 20.24
CA PRO A 170 -4.47 -10.84 20.58
C PRO A 170 -5.42 -9.77 20.02
N HIS A 171 -4.91 -8.56 19.74
CA HIS A 171 -5.72 -7.46 19.23
C HIS A 171 -5.81 -7.44 17.70
N LYS A 172 -5.12 -8.34 17.00
CA LYS A 172 -5.06 -8.36 15.53
C LYS A 172 -6.45 -8.24 14.88
N ALA A 173 -7.38 -9.11 15.26
CA ALA A 173 -8.72 -9.14 14.66
C ALA A 173 -9.52 -7.85 14.92
N ILE A 174 -9.31 -7.23 16.09
CA ILE A 174 -9.95 -5.95 16.42
C ILE A 174 -9.36 -4.84 15.56
N VAL A 175 -8.03 -4.78 15.45
CA VAL A 175 -7.35 -3.79 14.61
C VAL A 175 -7.74 -3.93 13.14
N GLU A 176 -7.77 -5.15 12.60
CA GLU A 176 -8.25 -5.39 11.23
C GLU A 176 -9.67 -4.87 11.00
N ARG A 177 -10.57 -5.10 11.96
CA ARG A 177 -11.97 -4.61 11.88
C ARG A 177 -12.02 -3.09 11.92
N GLU A 178 -11.31 -2.45 12.84
CA GLU A 178 -11.32 -0.99 12.96
C GLU A 178 -10.67 -0.32 11.74
N MET A 179 -9.58 -0.89 11.20
CA MET A 179 -8.95 -0.40 9.96
C MET A 179 -9.93 -0.42 8.78
N LYS A 180 -10.69 -1.50 8.61
CA LYS A 180 -11.74 -1.58 7.58
C LYS A 180 -12.87 -0.59 7.82
N ALA A 181 -13.39 -0.53 9.05
CA ALA A 181 -14.50 0.34 9.40
C ALA A 181 -14.17 1.83 9.22
N VAL A 182 -12.93 2.24 9.55
CA VAL A 182 -12.45 3.60 9.28
C VAL A 182 -12.37 3.83 7.77
N TYR A 183 -11.71 2.93 7.04
CA TYR A 183 -11.56 3.08 5.60
C TYR A 183 -12.91 3.20 4.88
N GLU A 184 -13.87 2.34 5.22
CA GLU A 184 -15.23 2.38 4.67
C GLU A 184 -15.96 3.68 5.02
N ALA A 185 -15.78 4.21 6.23
CA ALA A 185 -16.37 5.50 6.62
C ALA A 185 -15.84 6.68 5.81
N TYR A 186 -14.54 6.67 5.44
CA TYR A 186 -13.92 7.75 4.65
C TYR A 186 -14.12 7.59 3.14
N MET A 187 -14.13 6.36 2.65
CA MET A 187 -14.10 6.08 1.20
C MET A 187 -15.45 5.58 0.66
N GLY A 188 -16.33 5.04 1.51
CA GLY A 188 -17.59 4.42 1.10
C GLY A 188 -17.43 3.02 0.48
N PHE A 189 -16.27 2.40 0.62
CA PHE A 189 -15.93 1.09 0.03
C PHE A 189 -15.12 0.24 1.01
N ASP A 190 -15.20 -1.08 0.89
CA ASP A 190 -14.38 -2.03 1.65
C ASP A 190 -12.93 -2.09 1.10
N ILE A 191 -12.01 -2.51 1.97
CA ILE A 191 -10.60 -2.77 1.61
C ILE A 191 -10.05 -4.00 2.31
N HIS A 192 -9.17 -4.71 1.61
CA HIS A 192 -8.50 -5.87 2.19
C HIS A 192 -7.34 -5.49 3.13
N VAL A 193 -7.44 -5.94 4.38
CA VAL A 193 -6.46 -5.79 5.47
C VAL A 193 -5.96 -7.19 5.88
N LYS A 194 -4.68 -7.33 6.24
CA LYS A 194 -4.02 -8.62 6.53
C LYS A 194 -2.99 -8.54 7.66
#